data_AF-A0A355SFR5-F1
#
_entry.id   AF-A0A355SFR5-F1
#
_cell.length_a   1.000
_cell.length_b   1.000
_cell.length_c   1.000
_cell.angle_alpha   90.00
_cell.angle_beta   90.00
_cell.angle_gamma   90.00
#
_symmetry.space_group_name_H-M   'P 1'
#
loop_
_entity.id
_entity.type
_entity.pdbx_description
1 polymer ?
#
loop_
_entity_poly.entity_id
_entity_poly.type
_entity_poly.pdbx_seq_one_letter_code
_entity_poly.pdbx_strand_id
1 'polypeptide(L)'
;MKGHFAKSNISPKRFLRELRLENTENMNAGDVIKADIFKKGEKVDVSGVSKGKGFQGTIRRWNAHRGPMAHGSKYHRAVGSMGASSFPSRTFKNKHMPGHMGNKNVTVL
;
A
#
# COMPACT_ATOMS: atom_id res chain seq x y z
N MET A 1 -7.83 21.74 -13.76
CA MET A 1 -6.81 22.10 -12.75
C MET A 1 -6.41 23.58 -12.77
N LYS A 2 -6.05 24.19 -13.93
CA LYS A 2 -5.62 25.61 -13.99
C LYS A 2 -6.59 26.60 -13.34
N GLY A 3 -7.90 26.48 -13.61
CA GLY A 3 -8.92 27.36 -13.02
C GLY A 3 -9.07 27.21 -11.49
N HIS A 4 -8.84 26.01 -10.95
CA HIS A 4 -8.88 25.77 -9.50
C HIS A 4 -7.71 26.50 -8.80
N PHE A 5 -6.50 26.39 -9.37
CA PHE A 5 -5.33 27.10 -8.86
C PHE A 5 -5.44 28.62 -8.99
N ALA A 6 -6.02 29.12 -10.10
CA ALA A 6 -6.25 30.55 -10.31
C ALA A 6 -7.24 31.14 -9.29
N LYS A 7 -8.30 30.39 -8.93
CA LYS A 7 -9.27 30.81 -7.90
C LYS A 7 -8.62 31.03 -6.53
N SER A 8 -7.63 30.22 -6.19
CA SER A 8 -6.88 30.34 -4.94
C SER A 8 -5.61 31.19 -5.06
N ASN A 9 -5.36 31.81 -6.21
CA ASN A 9 -4.16 32.60 -6.51
C ASN A 9 -2.82 31.85 -6.27
N ILE A 10 -2.78 30.54 -6.55
CA ILE A 10 -1.60 29.68 -6.32
C ILE A 10 -1.04 29.18 -7.65
N SER A 11 0.29 29.03 -7.75
CA SER A 11 0.95 28.40 -8.91
C SER A 11 0.55 26.92 -9.05
N PRO A 12 0.36 26.38 -10.28
CA PRO A 12 0.07 24.96 -10.48
C PRO A 12 1.10 24.04 -9.80
N LYS A 13 0.63 23.07 -9.02
CA LYS A 13 1.47 22.08 -8.32
C LYS A 13 1.32 20.68 -8.93
N ARG A 14 2.39 19.87 -8.83
CA ARG A 14 2.42 18.49 -9.33
C ARG A 14 1.54 17.53 -8.53
N PHE A 15 1.45 17.75 -7.22
CA PHE A 15 0.68 16.91 -6.32
C PHE A 15 -0.30 17.78 -5.53
N LEU A 16 -1.54 17.30 -5.43
CA LEU A 16 -2.57 17.85 -4.56
C LEU A 16 -3.03 16.71 -3.66
N ARG A 17 -2.99 16.94 -2.35
CA ARG A 17 -3.34 15.97 -1.31
C ARG A 17 -4.17 16.68 -0.26
N GLU A 18 -5.14 15.96 0.29
CA GLU A 18 -5.99 16.46 1.37
C GLU A 18 -5.53 15.85 2.69
N LEU A 19 -5.49 16.67 3.73
CA LEU A 19 -5.23 16.26 5.10
C LEU A 19 -6.47 16.59 5.92
N ARG A 20 -6.99 15.61 6.66
CA ARG A 20 -8.10 15.83 7.59
C ARG A 20 -7.50 16.28 8.91
N LEU A 21 -7.83 17.50 9.33
CA LEU A 21 -7.39 18.11 10.57
C LEU A 21 -8.62 18.40 11.44
N GLU A 22 -8.48 18.27 12.75
CA GLU A 22 -9.58 18.56 13.70
C GLU A 22 -9.80 20.06 13.88
N ASN A 23 -8.75 20.87 13.73
CA ASN A 23 -8.82 22.33 13.77
C ASN A 23 -8.13 22.92 12.54
N THR A 24 -8.85 23.77 11.79
CA THR A 24 -8.37 24.46 10.59
C THR A 24 -8.50 25.98 10.69
N GLU A 25 -8.84 26.52 11.87
CA GLU A 25 -9.19 27.95 12.05
C GLU A 25 -8.02 28.89 11.75
N ASN A 26 -6.78 28.41 11.89
CA ASN A 26 -5.56 29.21 11.69
C ASN A 26 -4.88 28.99 10.34
N MET A 27 -5.51 28.27 9.40
CA MET A 27 -4.92 27.99 8.08
C MET A 27 -5.71 28.68 6.98
N ASN A 28 -5.06 29.61 6.28
CA ASN A 28 -5.64 30.30 5.14
C ASN A 28 -5.22 29.66 3.81
N ALA A 29 -6.05 29.82 2.79
CA ALA A 29 -5.71 29.38 1.44
C ALA A 29 -4.55 30.21 0.89
N GLY A 30 -3.41 29.57 0.62
CA GLY A 30 -2.20 30.22 0.11
C GLY A 30 -1.02 30.19 1.07
N ASP A 31 -1.23 29.78 2.33
CA ASP A 31 -0.17 29.68 3.32
C ASP A 31 0.90 28.65 2.92
N VAL A 32 2.17 29.02 3.13
CA VAL A 32 3.32 28.16 2.82
C VAL A 32 3.75 27.41 4.07
N ILE A 33 3.51 26.10 4.08
CA ILE A 33 3.93 25.21 5.17
C ILE A 33 5.35 24.72 4.88
N LYS A 34 6.29 25.04 5.78
CA LYS A 34 7.69 24.57 5.72
C LYS A 34 7.90 23.36 6.62
N ALA A 35 9.05 22.69 6.48
CA ALA A 35 9.44 21.55 7.33
C ALA A 35 9.69 21.93 8.80
N ASP A 36 9.75 23.23 9.10
CA ASP A 36 10.00 23.78 10.44
C ASP A 36 8.88 23.45 11.45
N ILE A 37 7.73 22.95 10.98
CA ILE A 37 6.63 22.49 11.83
C ILE A 37 7.00 21.24 12.64
N PHE A 38 7.97 20.45 12.18
CA PHE A 38 8.38 19.21 12.83
C PHE A 38 9.56 19.44 13.77
N LYS A 39 9.48 18.90 14.99
CA LYS A 39 10.60 18.91 15.93
C LYS A 39 11.44 17.65 15.77
N LYS A 40 12.76 17.77 15.99
CA LYS A 40 13.65 16.62 15.95
C LYS A 40 13.27 15.61 17.04
N GLY A 41 13.08 14.34 16.66
CA GLY A 41 12.71 13.25 17.57
C GLY A 41 11.20 13.06 17.74
N GLU A 42 10.38 13.87 17.07
CA GLU A 42 8.94 13.68 16.99
C GLU A 42 8.59 12.42 16.18
N LYS A 43 7.61 11.66 16.66
CA LYS A 43 7.07 10.51 15.92
C LYS A 43 6.02 11.02 14.94
N VAL A 44 6.13 10.58 13.69
CA VAL A 44 5.27 11.04 12.60
C VAL A 44 4.79 9.86 11.78
N ASP A 45 3.52 9.92 11.38
CA ASP A 45 2.92 8.93 10.49
C ASP A 45 3.21 9.29 9.03
N VAL A 46 3.77 8.36 8.26
CA VAL A 46 4.15 8.60 6.85
C VAL A 46 3.32 7.71 5.94
N SER A 47 2.56 8.35 5.03
CA SER A 47 1.78 7.66 3.99
C SER A 47 2.45 7.78 2.63
N GLY A 48 2.60 6.66 1.91
CA GLY A 48 3.23 6.64 0.60
C GLY A 48 2.86 5.43 -0.25
N VAL A 49 3.23 5.47 -1.53
CA VAL A 49 3.06 4.32 -2.43
C VAL A 49 4.26 3.38 -2.25
N SER A 50 3.98 2.16 -1.80
CA SER A 50 4.97 1.11 -1.66
C SER A 50 5.61 0.73 -3.01
N LYS A 51 6.91 0.38 -3.00
CA LYS A 51 7.61 -0.05 -4.22
C LYS A 51 6.89 -1.24 -4.87
N GLY A 52 6.59 -1.09 -6.17
CA GLY A 52 6.03 -2.17 -6.99
C GLY A 52 7.02 -3.33 -7.10
N LYS A 53 6.53 -4.55 -6.84
CA LYS A 53 7.30 -5.80 -7.02
C LYS A 53 6.78 -6.62 -8.20
N GLY A 54 5.78 -6.17 -8.94
CA GLY A 54 5.19 -6.91 -10.06
C GLY A 54 4.45 -8.17 -9.61
N PHE A 55 4.34 -9.17 -10.50
CA PHE A 55 3.71 -10.46 -10.18
C PHE A 55 4.63 -11.31 -9.29
N GLN A 56 4.12 -11.74 -8.13
CA GLN A 56 4.90 -12.50 -7.15
C GLN A 56 4.20 -13.80 -6.75
N GLY A 57 5.01 -14.84 -6.53
CA GLY A 57 4.56 -16.14 -6.02
C GLY A 57 4.04 -16.06 -4.57
N THR A 58 3.27 -17.06 -4.14
CA THR A 58 2.64 -17.11 -2.81
C THR A 58 3.64 -17.00 -1.67
N ILE A 59 4.82 -17.60 -1.81
CA ILE A 59 5.89 -17.54 -0.80
C ILE A 59 6.33 -16.09 -0.57
N ARG A 60 6.63 -15.33 -1.63
CA ARG A 60 7.11 -13.94 -1.47
C ARG A 60 5.98 -12.98 -1.11
N ARG A 61 4.77 -13.22 -1.60
CA ARG A 61 3.62 -12.32 -1.42
C ARG A 61 2.95 -12.50 -0.05
N TRP A 62 2.89 -13.73 0.44
CA TRP A 62 2.11 -14.12 1.62
C TRP A 62 2.92 -14.91 2.66
N ASN A 63 4.25 -14.99 2.50
CA ASN A 63 5.14 -15.72 3.41
C ASN A 63 4.78 -17.20 3.60
N ALA A 64 4.15 -17.82 2.59
CA ALA A 64 3.87 -19.26 2.62
C ALA A 64 5.16 -20.09 2.69
N HIS A 65 5.11 -21.25 3.33
CA HIS A 65 6.26 -22.16 3.38
C HIS A 65 6.46 -22.87 2.02
N ARG A 66 7.70 -23.28 1.74
CA ARG A 66 8.05 -24.07 0.54
C ARG A 66 7.83 -25.57 0.78
N GLY A 67 7.67 -26.35 -0.29
CA GLY A 67 7.75 -27.81 -0.19
C GLY A 67 9.19 -28.29 0.05
N PRO A 68 9.38 -29.59 0.38
CA PRO A 68 10.71 -30.19 0.50
C PRO A 68 11.52 -30.03 -0.79
N MET A 69 12.83 -29.83 -0.66
CA MET A 69 13.76 -29.72 -1.79
C MET A 69 14.35 -31.07 -2.22
N ALA A 70 14.23 -32.09 -1.37
CA ALA A 70 14.71 -33.45 -1.60
C ALA A 70 13.57 -34.47 -1.45
N HIS A 71 13.90 -35.76 -1.39
CA HIS A 71 12.94 -36.87 -1.19
C HIS A 71 11.83 -36.95 -2.26
N GLY A 72 12.19 -36.77 -3.53
CA GLY A 72 11.28 -36.98 -4.66
C GLY A 72 10.22 -35.90 -4.87
N SER A 73 10.25 -34.81 -4.09
CA SER A 73 9.33 -33.69 -4.25
C SER A 73 9.47 -33.03 -5.64
N LYS A 74 8.36 -32.92 -6.36
CA LYS A 74 8.24 -32.13 -7.61
C LYS A 74 7.55 -30.79 -7.38
N TYR A 75 7.33 -30.40 -6.12
CA TYR A 75 6.50 -29.27 -5.74
C TYR A 75 7.19 -28.40 -4.69
N HIS A 76 8.02 -27.47 -5.13
CA HIS A 76 8.84 -26.66 -4.20
C HIS A 76 8.20 -25.33 -3.84
N ARG A 77 7.60 -24.60 -4.79
CA ARG A 77 7.20 -23.19 -4.60
C ARG A 77 5.77 -22.86 -4.99
N ALA A 78 4.95 -23.88 -5.23
CA ALA A 78 3.59 -23.68 -5.67
C ALA A 78 2.63 -23.55 -4.46
N VAL A 79 1.36 -23.25 -4.74
CA VAL A 79 0.39 -22.65 -3.79
C VAL A 79 -0.06 -23.59 -2.68
N GLY A 80 0.07 -24.90 -2.86
CA GLY A 80 -0.50 -25.93 -1.98
C GLY A 80 -1.99 -26.15 -2.24
N SER A 81 -2.72 -26.61 -1.23
CA SER A 81 -4.15 -26.90 -1.36
C SER A 81 -5.00 -25.64 -1.59
N MET A 82 -5.90 -25.73 -2.57
CA MET A 82 -6.78 -24.64 -3.00
C MET A 82 -8.14 -24.64 -2.28
N GLY A 83 -8.50 -25.73 -1.61
CA GLY A 83 -9.79 -25.86 -0.93
C GLY A 83 -9.99 -27.25 -0.30
N ALA A 84 -11.14 -27.43 0.34
CA ALA A 84 -11.61 -28.76 0.75
C ALA A 84 -12.26 -29.49 -0.44
N SER A 85 -12.57 -30.78 -0.25
CA SER A 85 -13.24 -31.63 -1.25
C SER A 85 -14.72 -31.25 -1.43
N SER A 86 -15.65 -32.12 -1.02
CA SER A 86 -17.06 -32.05 -1.45
C SER A 86 -17.84 -30.89 -0.84
N PHE A 87 -17.49 -30.46 0.38
CA PHE A 87 -18.03 -29.24 0.98
C PHE A 87 -16.86 -28.32 1.32
N PRO A 88 -16.77 -27.09 0.77
CA PRO A 88 -17.78 -26.32 0.03
C PRO A 88 -17.69 -26.42 -1.53
N SER A 89 -16.90 -27.35 -2.09
CA SER A 89 -16.70 -27.50 -3.55
C SER A 89 -16.31 -26.23 -4.31
N ARG A 90 -15.65 -25.28 -3.63
CA ARG A 90 -15.14 -24.04 -4.22
C ARG A 90 -13.93 -23.52 -3.49
N THR A 91 -13.14 -22.69 -4.16
CA THR A 91 -12.12 -21.89 -3.49
C THR A 91 -12.79 -20.72 -2.75
N PHE A 92 -12.45 -20.52 -1.47
CA PHE A 92 -12.98 -19.39 -0.71
C PHE A 92 -12.47 -18.05 -1.26
N LYS A 93 -13.30 -17.01 -1.11
CA LYS A 93 -12.90 -15.64 -1.41
C LYS A 93 -11.67 -15.26 -0.56
N ASN A 94 -10.79 -14.44 -1.12
CA ASN A 94 -9.55 -13.98 -0.47
C ASN A 94 -8.53 -15.08 -0.13
N LYS A 95 -8.65 -16.29 -0.71
CA LYS A 95 -7.58 -17.29 -0.62
C LYS A 95 -6.27 -16.70 -1.13
N HIS A 96 -5.21 -16.85 -0.34
CA HIS A 96 -3.89 -16.32 -0.66
C HIS A 96 -3.30 -17.01 -1.90
N MET A 97 -3.14 -16.23 -2.97
CA MET A 97 -2.68 -16.69 -4.28
C MET A 97 -1.56 -15.80 -4.81
N PRO A 98 -0.76 -16.29 -5.77
CA PRO A 98 0.22 -15.46 -6.47
C PRO A 98 -0.48 -14.29 -7.17
N GLY A 99 0.26 -13.20 -7.39
CA GLY A 99 -0.27 -12.02 -8.07
C GLY A 99 0.52 -10.75 -7.81
N HIS A 100 -0.04 -9.62 -8.24
CA HIS A 100 0.62 -8.31 -8.13
C HIS A 100 0.89 -7.92 -6.66
N MET A 101 2.13 -7.56 -6.36
CA MET A 101 2.59 -7.15 -5.03
C MET A 101 3.23 -5.76 -5.08
N GLY A 102 2.97 -4.94 -4.05
CA GLY A 102 3.43 -3.54 -3.99
C GLY A 102 2.58 -2.61 -4.87
N ASN A 103 3.06 -1.38 -5.07
CA ASN A 103 2.33 -0.29 -5.72
C ASN A 103 0.98 0.01 -5.06
N LYS A 104 0.94 -0.12 -3.73
CA LYS A 104 -0.24 0.17 -2.90
C LYS A 104 0.10 1.29 -1.94
N ASN A 105 -0.91 2.10 -1.60
CA ASN A 105 -0.81 3.07 -0.51
C ASN A 105 -0.61 2.31 0.81
N VAL A 106 0.43 2.68 1.55
CA VAL A 106 0.76 2.14 2.87
C VAL A 106 1.11 3.31 3.77
N THR A 107 0.64 3.23 5.01
CA THR A 107 0.99 4.16 6.09
C THR A 107 1.85 3.42 7.09
N VAL A 108 2.97 4.02 7.48
CA VAL A 108 3.82 3.57 8.58
C VAL A 108 3.61 4.55 9.73
N LEU A 109 3.26 4.01 10.89
CA LEU A 109 3.02 4.72 12.16
C LEU A 109 4.30 4.75 13.00
#